data_AF-A0A4P9YXB5-F1
#
_entry.id   AF-A0A4P9YXB5-F1
#
_cell.length_a   1.000
_cell.length_b   1.000
_cell.length_c   1.000
_cell.angle_alpha   90.00
_cell.angle_beta   90.00
_cell.angle_gamma   90.00
#
_symmetry.space_group_name_H-M   'P 1'
#
loop_
_entity.id
_entity.type
_entity.pdbx_description
1 polymer ?
#
loop_
_entity_poly.entity_id
_entity_poly.type
_entity_poly.pdbx_seq_one_letter_code
_entity_poly.pdbx_strand_id
1 'polypeptide(L)'
;ILKFLIPVRLLRGILPSDALLTRYARISLAYRPFVEAMRKGDVKQYDELLFDREQLLARMGTYLTLERARYVAVRTLLRKTFIVNGKDTKIPIERYRIALQLARIPLDMDATECLLANMIYKGYMRGYLSHERGYLVLSNKDPFP
;
A
#
# COMPACT_ATOMS: atom_id res chain seq x y z
N ILE A 1 1.32 17.03 -18.45
CA ILE A 1 1.99 17.09 -17.12
C ILE A 1 1.32 16.16 -16.09
N LEU A 2 0.06 16.38 -15.70
CA LEU A 2 -0.61 15.60 -14.63
C LEU A 2 -0.63 14.08 -14.84
N LYS A 3 -0.70 13.63 -16.10
CA LYS A 3 -0.60 12.22 -16.50
C LYS A 3 0.57 11.48 -15.82
N PHE A 4 1.74 12.10 -15.75
CA PHE A 4 2.93 11.49 -15.15
C PHE A 4 3.18 11.97 -13.73
N LEU A 5 2.84 13.22 -13.41
CA LEU A 5 3.05 13.78 -12.08
C LEU A 5 2.26 13.03 -11.00
N ILE A 6 1.01 12.64 -11.29
CA ILE A 6 0.17 11.95 -10.30
C ILE A 6 0.75 10.59 -9.94
N PRO A 7 1.01 9.65 -10.87
CA PRO A 7 1.63 8.37 -10.54
C PRO A 7 2.96 8.49 -9.77
N VAL A 8 3.80 9.46 -10.14
CA VAL A 8 5.08 9.71 -9.44
C VAL A 8 4.85 10.20 -8.00
N ARG A 9 3.85 11.04 -7.76
CA ARG A 9 3.47 11.46 -6.40
C ARG A 9 2.86 10.31 -5.60
N LEU A 10 2.07 9.46 -6.25
CA LEU A 10 1.50 8.27 -5.61
C LEU A 10 2.58 7.29 -5.13
N LEU A 11 3.70 7.12 -5.83
CA LEU A 11 4.84 6.32 -5.34
C LEU A 11 5.33 6.75 -3.96
N ARG A 12 5.26 8.06 -3.69
CA ARG A 12 5.67 8.69 -2.44
C ARG A 12 4.55 8.73 -1.39
N GLY A 13 3.41 8.11 -1.66
CA GLY A 13 2.23 8.18 -0.80
C GLY A 13 1.51 9.54 -0.82
N ILE A 14 1.87 10.44 -1.73
CA ILE A 14 1.25 11.77 -1.83
C ILE A 14 0.02 11.68 -2.73
N LEU A 15 -1.16 11.65 -2.12
CA LEU A 15 -2.43 11.57 -2.85
C LEU A 15 -2.83 12.93 -3.43
N PRO A 16 -3.36 12.99 -4.67
CA PRO A 16 -3.93 14.21 -5.22
C PRO A 16 -5.18 14.62 -4.43
N SER A 17 -5.47 15.93 -4.41
CA SER A 17 -6.71 16.44 -3.85
C SER A 17 -7.90 16.12 -4.74
N ASP A 18 -9.08 15.99 -4.13
CA ASP A 18 -10.30 15.71 -4.88
C ASP A 18 -10.64 16.84 -5.86
N ALA A 19 -10.36 18.10 -5.49
CA ALA A 19 -10.51 19.25 -6.38
C ALA A 19 -9.65 19.14 -7.65
N LEU A 20 -8.40 18.65 -7.53
CA LEU A 20 -7.53 18.42 -8.70
C LEU A 20 -8.13 17.34 -9.61
N LEU A 21 -8.60 16.23 -9.04
CA LEU A 21 -9.21 15.16 -9.83
C LEU A 21 -10.49 15.64 -10.52
N THR A 22 -11.39 16.30 -9.80
CA THR A 22 -12.66 16.82 -10.36
C THR A 22 -12.43 17.81 -11.50
N ARG A 23 -11.38 18.64 -11.43
CA ARG A 23 -11.05 19.60 -12.51
C ARG A 23 -10.63 18.93 -13.82
N TYR A 24 -10.10 17.70 -13.78
CA TYR A 24 -9.58 17.00 -14.96
C TYR A 24 -10.24 15.62 -15.12
N ALA A 25 -11.41 15.57 -15.77
CA ALA A 25 -12.24 14.37 -15.91
C ALA A 25 -11.48 13.13 -16.41
N ARG A 26 -10.65 13.27 -17.46
CA ARG A 26 -9.86 12.14 -18.00
C ARG A 26 -8.81 11.60 -17.02
N ILE A 27 -8.21 12.49 -16.22
CA ILE A 27 -7.24 12.14 -15.19
C ILE A 27 -7.94 11.48 -13.99
N SER A 28 -9.09 12.03 -13.58
CA SER A 28 -9.96 11.43 -12.57
C SER A 28 -10.35 10.02 -12.96
N LEU A 29 -10.84 9.82 -14.19
CA LEU A 29 -11.25 8.51 -14.67
C LEU A 29 -10.10 7.50 -14.57
N ALA A 30 -8.87 7.89 -14.91
CA ALA A 30 -7.70 7.01 -14.85
C ALA A 30 -7.24 6.70 -13.42
N TYR A 31 -7.12 7.72 -12.54
CA TYR A 31 -6.38 7.58 -11.28
C TYR A 31 -7.24 7.63 -10.01
N ARG A 32 -8.46 8.18 -10.04
CA ARG A 32 -9.31 8.29 -8.84
C ARG A 32 -9.53 6.94 -8.14
N PRO A 33 -9.85 5.84 -8.85
CA PRO A 33 -10.08 4.55 -8.18
C PRO A 33 -8.83 4.04 -7.45
N PHE A 34 -7.64 4.23 -8.03
CA PHE A 34 -6.38 3.88 -7.39
C PHE A 34 -6.12 4.71 -6.13
N VAL A 35 -6.42 6.01 -6.17
CA VAL A 35 -6.29 6.91 -5.01
C VAL A 35 -7.21 6.48 -3.87
N GLU A 36 -8.45 6.11 -4.19
CA GLU A 36 -9.43 5.64 -3.21
C GLU A 36 -9.02 4.31 -2.59
N ALA A 37 -8.57 3.34 -3.39
CA ALA A 37 -8.05 2.07 -2.91
C ALA A 37 -6.83 2.26 -2.00
N MET A 38 -5.86 3.12 -2.38
CA MET A 38 -4.70 3.45 -1.52
C MET A 38 -5.10 4.10 -0.20
N ARG A 39 -6.06 5.04 -0.24
CA ARG A 39 -6.56 5.75 0.95
C ARG A 39 -7.25 4.78 1.92
N LYS A 40 -7.99 3.81 1.38
CA LYS A 40 -8.65 2.76 2.17
C LYS A 40 -7.69 1.66 2.60
N GLY A 41 -6.54 1.50 1.95
CA GLY A 41 -5.68 0.32 2.11
C GLY A 41 -6.33 -0.94 1.55
N ASP A 42 -7.22 -0.80 0.55
CA ASP A 42 -7.86 -1.92 -0.13
C ASP A 42 -6.96 -2.40 -1.26
N VAL A 43 -6.02 -3.29 -0.92
CA VAL A 43 -5.02 -3.80 -1.86
C VAL A 43 -5.67 -4.68 -2.92
N LYS A 44 -6.71 -5.46 -2.57
CA LYS A 44 -7.41 -6.30 -3.54
C LYS A 44 -8.10 -5.47 -4.62
N GLN A 45 -8.84 -4.43 -4.21
CA GLN A 45 -9.42 -3.49 -5.17
C GLN A 45 -8.33 -2.83 -6.03
N TYR A 46 -7.17 -2.49 -5.44
CA TYR A 46 -6.05 -1.93 -6.19
C TYR A 46 -5.56 -2.88 -7.30
N ASP A 47 -5.43 -4.17 -6.97
CA ASP A 47 -4.93 -5.20 -7.89
C ASP A 47 -5.93 -5.48 -9.01
N GLU A 48 -7.22 -5.58 -8.69
CA GLU A 48 -8.31 -5.68 -9.67
C GLU A 48 -8.29 -4.50 -10.65
N LEU A 49 -8.15 -3.27 -10.13
CA LEU A 49 -8.06 -2.07 -10.97
C LEU A 49 -6.82 -2.06 -11.87
N LEU A 50 -5.69 -2.57 -11.38
CA LEU A 50 -4.44 -2.62 -12.14
C LEU A 50 -4.57 -3.60 -13.31
N PHE A 51 -5.21 -4.75 -13.08
CA PHE A 51 -5.51 -5.76 -14.08
C PHE A 51 -6.52 -5.24 -15.13
N ASP A 52 -7.68 -4.76 -14.67
CA ASP A 52 -8.77 -4.31 -15.56
C ASP A 52 -8.34 -3.16 -16.48
N ARG A 53 -7.38 -2.34 -16.04
CA ARG A 53 -6.93 -1.14 -16.74
C ARG A 53 -5.56 -1.26 -17.36
N GLU A 54 -5.00 -2.47 -17.43
CA GLU A 54 -3.64 -2.71 -17.91
C GLU A 54 -3.39 -2.05 -19.27
N GLN A 55 -4.22 -2.33 -20.28
CA GLN A 55 -4.05 -1.77 -21.62
C GLN A 55 -4.11 -0.24 -21.65
N LEU A 56 -5.04 0.35 -20.88
CA LEU A 56 -5.17 1.81 -20.78
C LEU A 56 -3.91 2.42 -20.17
N LEU A 57 -3.43 1.86 -19.06
CA LEU A 57 -2.26 2.34 -18.33
C LEU A 57 -0.96 2.11 -19.11
N ALA A 58 -0.87 1.02 -19.88
CA ALA A 58 0.24 0.72 -20.77
C ALA A 58 0.31 1.74 -21.91
N ARG A 59 -0.81 2.02 -22.60
CA ARG A 59 -0.88 3.08 -23.63
C ARG A 59 -0.57 4.47 -23.05
N MET A 60 -0.91 4.71 -21.79
CA MET A 60 -0.56 5.95 -21.09
C MET A 60 0.91 5.99 -20.66
N GLY A 61 1.64 4.87 -20.64
CA GLY A 61 3.00 4.77 -20.15
C GLY A 61 3.10 4.94 -18.62
N THR A 62 2.05 4.56 -17.88
CA THR A 62 1.97 4.74 -16.42
C THR A 62 1.73 3.45 -15.65
N TYR A 63 1.63 2.30 -16.33
CA TYR A 63 1.36 0.99 -15.72
C TYR A 63 2.39 0.63 -14.64
N LEU A 64 3.68 0.53 -15.01
CA LEU A 64 4.76 0.16 -14.09
C LEU A 64 4.86 1.10 -12.88
N THR A 65 4.55 2.38 -13.07
CA THR A 65 4.56 3.37 -11.99
C THR A 65 3.43 3.10 -10.99
N LEU A 66 2.23 2.76 -11.47
CA LEU A 66 1.10 2.41 -10.60
C LEU A 66 1.28 1.03 -9.96
N GLU A 67 1.77 0.05 -10.70
CA GLU A 67 2.13 -1.27 -10.15
C GLU A 67 3.06 -1.12 -8.94
N ARG A 68 4.12 -0.32 -9.05
CA ARG A 68 5.01 -0.01 -7.93
C ARG A 68 4.31 0.76 -6.81
N ALA A 69 3.35 1.63 -7.14
CA ALA A 69 2.63 2.41 -6.14
C ALA A 69 1.64 1.57 -5.32
N ARG A 70 1.36 0.31 -5.72
CA ARG A 70 0.61 -0.68 -4.93
C ARG A 70 1.10 -0.80 -3.49
N TYR A 71 2.41 -0.71 -3.25
CA TYR A 71 2.97 -0.82 -1.90
C TYR A 71 2.47 0.28 -0.94
N VAL A 72 1.98 1.41 -1.45
CA VAL A 72 1.33 2.43 -0.62
C VAL A 72 -0.02 1.93 -0.07
N ALA A 73 -0.80 1.20 -0.86
CA ALA A 73 -2.04 0.57 -0.37
C ALA A 73 -1.73 -0.47 0.71
N VAL A 74 -0.70 -1.30 0.48
CA VAL A 74 -0.21 -2.28 1.47
C VAL A 74 0.24 -1.56 2.75
N ARG A 75 1.04 -0.49 2.64
CA ARG A 75 1.46 0.33 3.79
C ARG A 75 0.26 0.83 4.59
N THR A 76 -0.78 1.33 3.92
CA THR A 76 -2.00 1.81 4.59
C THR A 76 -2.69 0.68 5.36
N LEU A 77 -2.80 -0.51 4.77
CA LEU A 77 -3.36 -1.68 5.44
C LEU A 77 -2.54 -2.06 6.70
N LEU A 78 -1.22 -2.20 6.57
CA LEU A 78 -0.34 -2.54 7.70
C LEU A 78 -0.37 -1.47 8.80
N ARG A 79 -0.45 -0.20 8.43
CA ARG A 79 -0.62 0.91 9.38
C ARG A 79 -1.94 0.82 10.14
N LYS A 80 -3.04 0.43 9.47
CA LYS A 80 -4.32 0.20 10.15
C LYS A 80 -4.22 -0.96 11.13
N THR A 81 -3.55 -2.06 10.76
CA THR A 81 -3.29 -3.17 11.68
C THR A 81 -2.54 -2.72 12.92
N PHE A 82 -1.49 -1.91 12.76
CA PHE A 82 -0.77 -1.30 13.88
C PHE A 82 -1.67 -0.47 14.80
N ILE A 83 -2.53 0.39 14.22
CA ILE A 83 -3.46 1.23 15.00
C ILE A 83 -4.47 0.38 15.77
N VAL A 84 -5.02 -0.68 15.16
CA VAL A 84 -5.99 -1.57 15.80
C VAL A 84 -5.36 -2.38 16.94
N ASN A 85 -4.06 -2.72 16.85
CA ASN A 85 -3.31 -3.34 17.94
C ASN A 85 -2.75 -2.29 18.92
N GLY A 86 -3.51 -1.23 19.21
CA GLY A 86 -3.16 -0.26 20.26
C GLY A 86 -1.96 0.63 19.98
N LYS A 87 -1.38 0.59 18.77
CA LYS A 87 -0.08 1.19 18.44
C LYS A 87 1.09 0.59 19.23
N ASP A 88 0.96 -0.66 19.65
CA ASP A 88 2.06 -1.39 20.30
C ASP A 88 3.24 -1.54 19.34
N THR A 89 4.45 -1.30 19.84
CA THR A 89 5.64 -1.42 19.02
C THR A 89 6.07 -2.86 18.81
N LYS A 90 5.52 -3.83 19.55
CA LYS A 90 5.82 -5.25 19.40
C LYS A 90 4.53 -6.03 19.13
N ILE A 91 4.32 -6.40 17.87
CA ILE A 91 3.09 -7.05 17.42
C ILE A 91 3.43 -8.44 16.85
N PRO A 92 2.71 -9.51 17.24
CA PRO A 92 2.89 -10.83 16.62
C PRO A 92 2.64 -10.77 15.11
N ILE A 93 3.51 -11.40 14.32
CA ILE A 93 3.40 -11.44 12.84
C ILE A 93 2.05 -12.03 12.41
N GLU A 94 1.53 -12.97 13.20
CA GLU A 94 0.19 -13.56 13.02
C GLU A 94 -0.94 -12.53 12.94
N ARG A 95 -0.85 -11.40 13.67
CA ARG A 95 -1.85 -10.32 13.59
C ARG A 95 -1.84 -9.65 12.21
N TYR A 96 -0.66 -9.52 11.60
CA TYR A 96 -0.53 -9.01 10.24
C TYR A 96 -1.02 -10.03 9.21
N ARG A 97 -0.72 -11.32 9.39
CA ARG A 97 -1.25 -12.39 8.53
C ARG A 97 -2.77 -12.40 8.53
N ILE A 98 -3.41 -12.35 9.71
CA ILE A 98 -4.87 -12.27 9.84
C ILE A 98 -5.41 -11.03 9.14
N ALA A 99 -4.79 -9.86 9.32
CA ALA A 99 -5.24 -8.64 8.65
C ALA A 99 -5.15 -8.73 7.12
N LEU A 100 -4.09 -9.33 6.58
CA LEU A 100 -3.93 -9.59 5.14
C LEU A 100 -4.98 -10.58 4.63
N GLN A 101 -5.25 -11.64 5.39
CA GLN A 101 -6.30 -12.61 5.08
C GLN A 101 -7.69 -11.96 5.05
N LEU A 102 -8.01 -11.09 6.02
CA LEU A 102 -9.25 -10.29 6.03
C LEU A 102 -9.31 -9.32 4.85
N ALA A 103 -8.16 -8.77 4.43
CA ALA A 103 -8.05 -7.97 3.22
C ALA A 103 -8.10 -8.80 1.92
N ARG A 104 -8.37 -10.11 2.02
CA ARG A 104 -8.46 -11.07 0.90
C ARG A 104 -7.14 -11.24 0.15
N ILE A 105 -6.03 -11.14 0.88
CA ILE A 105 -4.66 -11.44 0.43
C ILE A 105 -4.15 -12.62 1.27
N PRO A 106 -4.61 -13.86 0.99
CA PRO A 106 -4.19 -15.01 1.77
C PRO A 106 -2.70 -15.26 1.56
N LEU A 107 -1.93 -15.17 2.63
CA LEU A 107 -0.51 -15.52 2.69
C LEU A 107 -0.30 -16.50 3.85
N ASP A 108 0.64 -17.41 3.66
CA ASP A 108 1.19 -18.19 4.77
C ASP A 108 2.13 -17.30 5.63
N MET A 109 2.70 -17.90 6.68
CA MET A 109 3.58 -17.18 7.59
C MET A 109 4.85 -16.68 6.89
N ASP A 110 5.52 -17.53 6.12
CA ASP A 110 6.78 -17.19 5.45
C ASP A 110 6.59 -16.06 4.42
N ALA A 111 5.52 -16.11 3.63
CA ALA A 111 5.18 -15.06 2.67
C ALA A 111 4.76 -13.76 3.38
N THR A 112 4.11 -13.86 4.55
CA THR A 112 3.79 -12.68 5.37
C THR A 112 5.06 -12.03 5.89
N GLU A 113 6.00 -12.81 6.41
CA GLU A 113 7.29 -12.31 6.87
C GLU A 113 8.09 -11.68 5.73
N CYS A 114 8.16 -12.35 4.59
CA CYS A 114 8.79 -11.82 3.39
C CYS A 114 8.17 -10.48 2.96
N LEU A 115 6.84 -10.37 2.98
CA LEU A 115 6.15 -9.10 2.69
C LEU A 115 6.55 -8.01 3.70
N LEU A 116 6.51 -8.29 5.01
CA LEU A 116 6.88 -7.31 6.04
C LEU A 116 8.35 -6.88 5.92
N ALA A 117 9.26 -7.83 5.67
CA ALA A 117 10.67 -7.55 5.44
C ALA A 117 10.88 -6.63 4.24
N ASN A 118 10.17 -6.89 3.14
CA ASN A 118 10.19 -6.04 1.96
C ASN A 118 9.65 -4.64 2.23
N MET A 119 8.60 -4.51 3.06
CA MET A 119 8.04 -3.21 3.43
C MET A 119 9.00 -2.39 4.30
N ILE A 120 9.78 -3.05 5.17
CA ILE A 120 10.87 -2.43 5.93
C ILE A 120 12.00 -2.00 4.99
N TYR A 121 12.50 -2.91 4.15
CA TYR A 121 13.59 -2.66 3.22
C TYR A 121 13.29 -1.49 2.27
N LYS A 122 12.07 -1.41 1.75
CA LYS A 122 11.61 -0.32 0.87
C LYS A 122 11.33 0.99 1.61
N GLY A 123 11.40 1.01 2.94
CA GLY A 123 11.18 2.19 3.77
C GLY A 123 9.71 2.60 3.94
N TYR A 124 8.76 1.72 3.62
CA TYR A 124 7.33 1.98 3.85
C TYR A 124 6.92 1.82 5.32
N MET A 125 7.73 1.11 6.10
CA MET A 125 7.61 0.99 7.54
C MET A 125 9.00 0.90 8.18
N ARG A 126 9.10 1.25 9.46
CA ARG A 126 10.35 1.22 10.22
C ARG A 126 10.24 0.24 11.37
N GLY A 127 11.18 -0.69 11.44
CA GLY A 127 11.18 -1.76 12.43
C GLY A 127 12.11 -2.90 12.02
N TYR A 128 12.03 -4.00 12.73
CA TYR A 128 12.72 -5.25 12.42
C TYR A 128 11.83 -6.46 12.76
N LEU A 129 12.09 -7.58 12.10
CA LEU A 129 11.44 -8.86 12.39
C LEU A 129 12.30 -9.65 13.37
N SER A 130 11.68 -10.17 14.42
CA SER A 130 12.25 -11.19 15.30
C SER A 130 11.67 -12.54 14.90
N HIS A 131 12.31 -13.17 13.91
CA HIS A 131 11.84 -14.42 13.28
C HIS A 131 11.65 -15.55 14.31
N GLU A 132 12.67 -15.85 15.12
CA GLU A 132 12.59 -16.90 16.16
C GLU A 132 11.45 -16.71 17.15
N ARG A 133 11.01 -15.47 17.38
CA ARG A 133 9.97 -15.14 18.36
C ARG A 133 8.63 -14.83 17.71
N GLY A 134 8.54 -14.76 16.37
CA GLY A 134 7.31 -14.46 15.65
C GLY A 134 6.77 -13.03 15.84
N TYR A 135 7.64 -12.04 16.08
CA TYR A 135 7.23 -10.65 16.30
C TYR A 135 7.78 -9.69 15.25
N LEU A 136 6.97 -8.71 14.87
CA LEU A 136 7.42 -7.47 14.23
C LEU A 136 7.58 -6.40 15.30
N VAL A 137 8.77 -5.83 15.39
CA VAL A 137 9.09 -4.72 16.29
C VAL A 137 9.20 -3.43 15.49
N LEU A 138 8.25 -2.52 15.68
CA LEU A 138 8.16 -1.23 15.01
C LEU A 138 8.93 -0.13 15.75
N SER A 139 9.35 0.89 15.00
CA SER A 139 9.98 2.08 15.57
C SER A 139 9.03 2.84 16.50
N ASN A 140 9.53 3.27 17.66
CA ASN A 140 8.81 4.18 18.55
C ASN A 140 8.55 5.56 17.91
N LYS A 141 9.42 5.96 16.96
CA LYS A 141 9.31 7.23 16.24
C LYS A 141 8.94 6.95 14.79
N ASP A 142 7.74 7.39 14.41
CA ASP A 142 7.23 7.34 13.04
C ASP A 142 7.42 5.96 12.36
N PRO A 143 6.69 4.93 12.84
CA PRO A 143 6.79 3.56 12.32
C PRO A 143 6.29 3.39 10.89
N PHE A 144 5.53 4.36 10.37
CA PHE A 144 5.02 4.37 8.99
C PHE A 144 5.21 5.78 8.40
N PRO A 145 6.41 6.09 7.87
CA PRO A 145 6.74 7.40 7.30
C PRO A 145 5.96 7.71 6.02
#